data_AF-A0AAU4BPZ8-F1
#
_entry.id   AF-A0AAU4BPZ8-F1
#
_cell.length_a   1.000
_cell.length_b   1.000
_cell.length_c   1.000
_cell.angle_alpha   90.00
_cell.angle_beta   90.00
_cell.angle_gamma   90.00
#
_symmetry.space_group_name_H-M   'P 1'
#
loop_
_entity.id
_entity.type
_entity.pdbx_description
1 polymer ?
#
loop_
_entity_poly.entity_id
_entity_poly.type
_entity_poly.pdbx_seq_one_letter_code
_entity_poly.pdbx_strand_id
1 'polypeptide(L)' 'MYCSTCGDERVFEQPPCPDGHGAECPERACVECGAAVLVGSPLTAPGAARSPAPVLAALASGSSAGPAATVRAVA' A
#
# COMPACT_ATOMS: atom_id res chain seq x y z
N MET A 1 -11.63 -5.55 -24.45
CA MET A 1 -11.06 -4.40 -23.71
C MET A 1 -9.58 -4.33 -24.03
N TYR A 2 -8.96 -3.14 -24.04
CA TYR A 2 -7.54 -3.04 -24.38
C TYR A 2 -6.65 -3.45 -23.21
N CYS A 3 -5.67 -4.32 -23.47
CA CYS A 3 -4.63 -4.69 -22.51
C CYS A 3 -3.35 -3.93 -22.85
N SER A 4 -2.92 -3.02 -21.98
CA SER A 4 -1.68 -2.24 -22.17
C SER A 4 -0.41 -3.09 -22.13
N THR A 5 -0.44 -4.24 -21.44
CA THR A 5 0.70 -5.18 -21.38
C THR A 5 0.84 -5.98 -22.68
N CYS A 6 -0.27 -6.44 -23.27
CA CYS A 6 -0.24 -7.17 -24.55
C CYS A 6 -0.10 -6.24 -25.75
N GLY A 7 -0.65 -5.02 -25.66
CA GLY A 7 -0.62 -4.03 -26.73
C GLY A 7 -1.82 -4.09 -27.69
N ASP A 8 -2.88 -4.79 -27.32
CA ASP A 8 -4.05 -5.02 -28.18
C ASP A 8 -5.32 -5.39 -27.37
N GLU A 9 -6.43 -5.63 -28.07
CA GLU A 9 -7.71 -6.00 -27.46
C GLU A 9 -7.73 -7.44 -26.96
N ARG A 10 -8.06 -7.64 -25.69
CA ARG A 10 -8.10 -8.95 -25.03
C ARG A 10 -9.43 -9.22 -24.33
N VAL A 11 -9.65 -10.51 -24.05
CA VAL A 11 -10.67 -11.01 -23.15
C VAL A 11 -10.17 -10.91 -21.72
N PHE A 12 -11.07 -10.56 -20.80
CA PHE A 12 -10.76 -10.45 -19.38
C PHE A 12 -11.77 -11.27 -18.57
N GLU A 13 -11.27 -12.00 -17.60
CA GLU A 13 -12.07 -12.77 -16.63
C GLU A 13 -12.08 -12.07 -15.26
N GLN A 14 -13.03 -12.44 -14.41
CA GLN A 14 -13.03 -12.01 -13.01
C GLN A 14 -12.34 -13.11 -12.18
N PRO A 15 -11.14 -12.85 -11.63
CA PRO A 15 -10.48 -13.83 -10.77
C PRO A 15 -11.24 -13.97 -9.44
N PRO A 16 -10.95 -15.04 -8.66
CA PRO A 16 -11.48 -15.18 -7.30
C PRO A 16 -11.15 -13.94 -6.47
N CYS A 17 -12.18 -13.27 -5.93
CA CYS A 17 -12.01 -12.05 -5.16
C CYS A 17 -11.85 -12.37 -3.65
N PRO A 18 -10.66 -12.21 -3.06
CA PRO A 18 -10.44 -12.47 -1.64
C PRO A 18 -11.14 -11.46 -0.72
N ASP A 19 -11.44 -10.25 -1.24
CA ASP A 19 -12.16 -9.21 -0.52
C ASP A 19 -13.67 -9.49 -0.38
N GLY A 20 -14.18 -10.57 -1.00
CA GLY A 20 -15.56 -11.02 -0.80
C GLY A 20 -16.61 -10.30 -1.64
N HIS A 21 -16.21 -9.58 -2.70
CA HIS A 21 -17.15 -8.88 -3.59
C HIS A 21 -17.95 -9.81 -4.53
N GLY A 22 -17.56 -11.09 -4.64
CA GLY A 22 -18.22 -12.05 -5.53
C GLY A 22 -18.29 -11.55 -6.97
N ALA A 23 -19.47 -11.69 -7.59
CA ALA A 23 -19.73 -11.29 -8.98
C ALA A 23 -19.57 -9.77 -9.22
N GLU A 24 -19.71 -8.95 -8.18
CA GLU A 24 -19.62 -7.49 -8.25
C GLU A 24 -18.17 -6.99 -8.11
N CYS A 25 -17.18 -7.90 -8.07
CA CYS A 25 -15.78 -7.50 -8.01
C CYS A 25 -15.40 -6.66 -9.25
N PRO A 26 -14.89 -5.42 -9.07
CA PRO A 26 -14.49 -4.56 -10.18
C PRO A 26 -13.22 -5.05 -10.86
N GLU A 27 -12.50 -6.00 -10.28
CA GLU A 27 -11.28 -6.54 -10.86
C GLU A 27 -11.59 -7.43 -12.09
N ARG A 28 -10.80 -7.23 -13.13
CA ARG A 28 -10.80 -8.01 -14.38
C ARG A 28 -9.36 -8.30 -14.75
N ALA A 29 -8.99 -9.56 -14.92
CA ALA A 29 -7.66 -9.99 -15.33
C ALA A 29 -7.65 -10.45 -16.79
N CYS A 30 -6.63 -10.03 -17.55
CA CYS A 30 -6.42 -10.50 -18.92
C CYS A 30 -6.17 -12.01 -18.91
N VAL A 31 -6.95 -12.78 -19.68
CA VAL A 31 -6.84 -14.26 -19.68
C VAL A 31 -5.51 -14.77 -20.25
N GLU A 32 -4.77 -13.92 -20.97
CA GLU A 32 -3.51 -14.28 -21.61
C GLU A 32 -2.29 -13.95 -20.75
N CYS A 33 -2.22 -12.73 -20.20
CA CYS A 33 -1.04 -12.23 -19.49
C CYS A 33 -1.25 -11.99 -17.99
N GLY A 34 -2.49 -12.09 -17.49
CA GLY A 34 -2.84 -11.87 -16.08
C GLY A 34 -2.89 -10.41 -15.64
N ALA A 35 -2.64 -9.43 -16.52
CA ALA A 35 -2.72 -8.02 -16.16
C ALA A 35 -4.14 -7.62 -15.71
N ALA A 36 -4.26 -7.00 -14.54
CA ALA A 36 -5.53 -6.61 -13.93
C ALA A 36 -5.93 -5.16 -14.26
N VAL A 37 -7.22 -4.93 -14.47
CA VAL A 37 -7.85 -3.62 -14.63
C VAL A 37 -9.10 -3.53 -13.75
N LEU A 38 -9.45 -2.32 -13.33
CA LEU A 38 -10.69 -2.05 -12.58
C LEU A 38 -11.78 -1.56 -13.53
N VAL A 39 -12.93 -2.24 -13.54
CA VAL A 39 -14.12 -1.87 -14.32
C VAL A 39 -15.30 -1.58 -13.40
N GLY A 40 -16.09 -0.58 -13.74
CA GLY A 40 -17.23 -0.13 -12.94
C GLY A 40 -17.09 1.33 -12.48
N SER A 41 -18.14 1.86 -11.86
CA SER A 41 -18.08 3.18 -11.24
C SER A 41 -17.23 3.13 -9.97
N PRO A 42 -16.41 4.15 -9.67
CA PRO A 42 -15.78 4.24 -8.37
C PRO A 42 -16.89 4.44 -7.34
N LEU A 43 -17.26 3.36 -6.65
CA LEU A 43 -18.10 3.45 -5.47
C LEU A 43 -17.31 4.35 -4.50
N THR A 44 -17.84 5.53 -4.16
CA THR A 44 -17.36 6.28 -3.00
C THR A 44 -17.40 5.33 -1.82
N ALA A 45 -16.25 4.88 -1.34
CA ALA A 45 -16.18 3.91 -0.27
C ALA A 45 -16.66 4.59 1.04
N PRO A 46 -17.81 4.22 1.61
CA PRO A 46 -18.13 4.62 2.97
C PRO A 46 -17.46 3.60 3.88
N GLY A 47 -16.16 3.78 4.17
CA GLY A 47 -15.48 2.79 5.01
C GLY A 47 -13.97 2.67 4.87
N ALA A 48 -13.23 3.73 4.53
CA ALA A 48 -11.92 3.88 5.16
C ALA A 48 -12.20 4.14 6.64
N ALA A 49 -12.52 3.09 7.41
CA ALA A 49 -12.47 3.16 8.85
C ALA A 49 -11.08 3.72 9.14
N ARG A 50 -11.04 4.94 9.71
CA ARG A 50 -9.82 5.56 10.17
C ARG A 50 -9.05 4.45 10.88
N SER A 51 -7.88 4.09 10.37
CA SER A 51 -6.90 3.44 11.24
C SER A 51 -6.86 4.35 12.47
N PRO A 52 -7.22 3.90 13.67
CA PRO A 52 -6.87 4.69 14.83
C PRO A 52 -5.36 4.82 14.72
N ALA A 53 -4.88 6.05 14.53
CA ALA A 53 -3.46 6.32 14.56
C ALA A 53 -2.91 5.57 15.78
N PRO A 54 -1.77 4.85 15.66
CA PRO A 54 -1.12 4.41 16.89
C PRO A 54 -0.92 5.68 17.69
N VAL A 55 -1.55 5.78 18.86
CA VAL A 55 -1.21 6.79 19.85
C VAL A 55 0.25 6.52 20.17
N LEU A 56 1.12 7.18 19.41
CA LEU A 56 2.54 6.90 19.40
C LEU A 56 2.99 7.17 20.82
N ALA A 57 3.43 6.07 21.42
CA ALA A 57 3.90 5.97 22.77
C ALA A 57 4.66 7.23 23.15
N ALA A 58 4.21 7.84 24.24
CA ALA A 58 5.11 8.62 25.06
C ALA A 58 6.40 7.80 25.31
N LEU A 59 7.51 8.54 25.43
CA LEU A 59 8.83 8.16 25.95
C LEU A 59 9.93 7.95 24.89
N ALA A 60 11.01 8.72 25.08
CA ALA A 60 12.36 8.62 24.53
C ALA A 60 12.67 9.32 23.19
N SER A 61 12.90 10.64 23.29
CA SER A 61 13.97 11.32 22.55
C SER A 61 14.79 12.16 23.52
N GLY A 62 15.59 11.48 24.36
CA GLY A 62 16.68 12.11 25.08
C GLY A 62 17.82 12.40 24.10
N SER A 63 17.89 13.64 23.60
CA SER A 63 19.02 14.12 22.81
C SER A 63 20.08 14.78 23.69
N SER A 64 21.14 14.02 23.91
CA SER A 64 22.56 14.40 23.82
C SER A 64 22.97 15.84 24.16
N ALA A 65 23.69 16.00 25.28
CA ALA A 65 24.71 17.04 25.43
C ALA A 65 25.91 16.46 26.18
N GLY A 66 26.90 15.97 25.43
CA GLY A 66 28.25 15.74 25.94
C GLY A 66 29.17 16.86 25.49
N PRO A 67 29.91 17.48 26.43
CA PRO A 67 31.32 17.82 26.18
C PRO A 67 32.16 17.51 27.44
N ALA A 68 33.49 17.42 27.47
CA ALA A 68 34.56 17.52 26.50
C ALA A 68 35.79 16.81 27.11
N ALA A 69 36.72 16.41 26.26
CA ALA A 69 38.00 15.83 26.62
C ALA A 69 38.77 16.67 27.67
N THR A 70 39.34 16.00 28.67
CA THR A 70 40.45 16.56 29.46
C THR A 70 41.73 15.81 29.08
N VAL A 71 42.66 16.58 28.51
CA VAL A 71 44.02 16.16 28.17
C VAL A 71 44.77 15.85 29.45
N ARG A 72 45.42 14.68 29.52
CA ARG A 72 46.23 14.26 30.66
C ARG A 72 47.67 14.75 30.46
N ALA A 73 48.15 15.63 31.33
CA ALA A 73 49.54 16.05 31.38
C ALA A 73 50.44 14.94 31.94
N VAL A 74 51.62 14.77 31.34
CA VAL A 74 52.71 13.93 31.82
C VAL A 74 53.67 14.75 32.68
N ALA A 75 54.08 14.18 33.82
CA ALA A 75 55.22 14.62 34.61
C ALA A 75 56.00 13.36 35.04
#